data_AF-A0AAV3P4E6-F1
#
_entry.id   AF-A0AAV3P4E6-F1
#
_cell.length_a   1.000
_cell.length_b   1.000
_cell.length_c   1.000
_cell.angle_alpha   90.00
_cell.angle_beta   90.00
_cell.angle_gamma   90.00
#
_symmetry.space_group_name_H-M   'P 1'
#
loop_
_entity.id
_entity.type
_entity.pdbx_description
1 polymer ?
#
loop_
_entity_poly.entity_id
_entity_poly.type
_entity_poly.pdbx_seq_one_letter_code
_entity_poly.pdbx_strand_id
1 'polypeptide(L)'
;MAADEVVPAASKGVPTAVGADVKAKFIIEAANHPTDPDADEILSKKGVVILPDIYANAGGVTVSYFEWVQNIQGFMWDEDKVNQELKRYMTRAFHNIKGLCQMNMDSVIFD
;
A
#
# COMPACT_ATOMS: atom_id res chain seq x y z
N MET A 1 3.53 -12.76 15.53
CA MET A 1 4.76 -12.05 15.12
C MET A 1 4.82 -10.69 15.81
N ALA A 2 5.96 -10.31 16.40
CA ALA A 2 6.14 -9.01 17.06
C ALA A 2 6.97 -8.09 16.14
N ALA A 3 6.27 -7.27 15.38
CA ALA A 3 6.80 -6.18 14.57
C ALA A 3 5.74 -5.07 14.58
N ASP A 4 6.13 -3.81 14.49
CA ASP A 4 5.18 -2.69 14.40
C ASP A 4 4.42 -2.71 13.05
N GLU A 5 5.05 -3.27 12.02
CA GLU A 5 4.55 -3.34 10.64
C GLU A 5 4.79 -4.74 10.06
N VAL A 6 3.87 -5.21 9.21
CA VAL A 6 4.01 -6.44 8.43
C VAL A 6 3.75 -6.11 6.96
N VAL A 7 4.65 -6.55 6.09
CA VAL A 7 4.58 -6.28 4.63
C VAL A 7 4.48 -7.60 3.87
N PRO A 8 3.25 -8.11 3.63
CA PRO A 8 3.05 -9.30 2.81
C PRO A 8 3.44 -9.02 1.34
N ALA A 9 4.56 -9.58 0.90
CA ALA A 9 5.10 -9.39 -0.45
C ALA A 9 5.09 -10.67 -1.32
N ALA A 10 4.39 -11.72 -0.86
CA ALA A 10 4.23 -12.98 -1.57
C ALA A 10 2.76 -13.44 -1.54
N SER A 11 2.37 -14.32 -2.46
CA SER A 11 1.03 -14.92 -2.47
C SER A 11 0.78 -15.68 -1.15
N LYS A 12 -0.34 -15.39 -0.47
CA LYS A 12 -0.76 -15.97 0.82
C LYS A 12 0.09 -15.53 2.03
N GLY A 13 0.33 -14.22 2.17
CA GLY A 13 1.19 -13.70 3.23
C GLY A 13 0.57 -13.69 4.64
N VAL A 14 -0.75 -13.52 4.79
CA VAL A 14 -1.44 -13.51 6.09
C VAL A 14 -2.65 -14.44 6.07
N PRO A 15 -2.45 -15.74 6.39
CA PRO A 15 -3.55 -16.69 6.46
C PRO A 15 -4.40 -16.50 7.73
N THR A 16 -5.66 -16.93 7.70
CA THR A 16 -6.61 -16.84 8.83
C THR A 16 -6.02 -17.36 10.15
N ALA A 17 -5.31 -18.48 10.11
CA ALA A 17 -4.71 -19.11 11.29
C ALA A 17 -3.69 -18.21 12.03
N VAL A 18 -3.10 -17.24 11.35
CA VAL A 18 -2.05 -16.36 11.90
C VAL A 18 -2.59 -14.98 12.25
N GLY A 19 -3.72 -14.53 11.69
CA GLY A 19 -4.29 -13.19 11.91
C GLY A 19 -4.51 -12.85 13.39
N ALA A 20 -4.89 -13.83 14.21
CA ALA A 20 -5.04 -13.67 15.65
C ALA A 20 -3.72 -13.37 16.37
N ASP A 21 -2.59 -13.89 15.88
CA ASP A 21 -1.25 -13.77 16.49
C ASP A 21 -0.42 -12.59 15.96
N VAL A 22 -0.95 -11.84 14.99
CA VAL A 22 -0.34 -10.61 14.49
C VAL A 22 -0.40 -9.53 15.57
N LYS A 23 0.74 -8.94 15.92
CA LYS A 23 0.83 -7.83 16.89
C LYS A 23 1.16 -6.49 16.21
N ALA A 24 1.19 -6.47 14.89
CA ALA A 24 1.49 -5.26 14.12
C ALA A 24 0.35 -4.25 14.20
N LYS A 25 0.73 -2.98 14.13
CA LYS A 25 -0.22 -1.85 14.02
C LYS A 25 -0.63 -1.64 12.57
N PHE A 26 0.25 -1.98 11.64
CA PHE A 26 0.06 -1.80 10.21
C PHE A 26 0.32 -3.09 9.42
N ILE A 27 -0.54 -3.34 8.43
CA ILE A 27 -0.32 -4.31 7.35
C ILE A 27 -0.20 -3.53 6.05
N ILE A 28 0.85 -3.80 5.26
CA ILE A 28 1.06 -3.18 3.94
C ILE A 28 1.06 -4.25 2.87
N GLU A 29 -0.03 -4.36 2.11
CA GLU A 29 -0.24 -5.45 1.15
C GLU A 29 0.55 -5.23 -0.16
N ALA A 30 1.84 -5.54 -0.16
CA ALA A 30 2.68 -5.38 -1.34
C ALA A 30 2.40 -6.42 -2.45
N ALA A 31 1.86 -7.59 -2.09
CA ALA A 31 1.35 -8.58 -3.04
C ALA A 31 -0.15 -8.41 -3.30
N ASN A 32 -0.65 -9.02 -4.38
CA ASN A 32 -2.10 -9.07 -4.66
C ASN A 32 -2.78 -10.07 -3.74
N HIS A 33 -3.85 -9.65 -3.07
CA HIS A 33 -4.67 -10.42 -2.15
C HIS A 33 -3.85 -11.27 -1.16
N PRO A 34 -2.92 -10.68 -0.38
CA PRO A 34 -2.04 -11.46 0.46
C PRO A 34 -2.68 -11.85 1.79
N THR A 35 -3.79 -11.21 2.17
CA THR A 35 -4.52 -11.43 3.42
C THR A 35 -5.80 -12.21 3.13
N ASP A 36 -6.06 -13.28 3.90
CA ASP A 36 -7.33 -14.00 3.80
C ASP A 36 -8.49 -13.09 4.28
N PRO A 37 -9.69 -13.13 3.68
CA PRO A 37 -10.82 -12.29 4.10
C PRO A 37 -11.19 -12.41 5.59
N ASP A 38 -11.11 -13.62 6.15
CA ASP A 38 -11.36 -13.82 7.59
C ASP A 38 -10.23 -13.24 8.46
N ALA A 39 -8.99 -13.24 7.96
CA ALA A 39 -7.86 -12.61 8.62
C ALA A 39 -8.02 -11.09 8.64
N ASP A 40 -8.48 -10.49 7.53
CA ASP A 40 -8.77 -9.06 7.42
C ASP A 40 -9.80 -8.63 8.49
N GLU A 41 -10.89 -9.38 8.65
CA GLU A 41 -11.90 -9.09 9.67
C GLU A 41 -11.32 -9.17 11.10
N ILE A 42 -10.50 -10.18 11.39
CA ILE A 42 -9.83 -10.34 12.69
C ILE A 42 -8.88 -9.17 12.97
N LEU A 43 -8.09 -8.76 11.97
CA LEU A 43 -7.11 -7.67 12.08
C LEU A 43 -7.81 -6.32 12.25
N SER A 44 -8.88 -6.07 11.48
CA SER A 44 -9.72 -4.88 11.59
C SER A 44 -10.34 -4.75 12.98
N LYS A 45 -10.91 -5.84 13.53
CA LYS A 45 -11.44 -5.86 14.91
C LYS A 45 -10.38 -5.60 15.98
N LYS A 46 -9.12 -5.91 15.70
CA LYS A 46 -7.97 -5.63 16.58
C LYS A 46 -7.44 -4.20 16.45
N GLY A 47 -8.02 -3.39 15.57
CA GLY A 47 -7.57 -2.03 15.30
C GLY A 47 -6.27 -1.97 14.49
N VAL A 48 -5.92 -3.05 13.79
CA VAL A 48 -4.79 -3.06 12.85
C VAL A 48 -5.21 -2.30 11.60
N VAL A 49 -4.41 -1.33 11.19
CA VAL A 49 -4.63 -0.60 9.94
C VAL A 49 -4.07 -1.41 8.79
N ILE A 50 -4.86 -1.59 7.74
CA ILE A 50 -4.45 -2.29 6.53
C ILE A 50 -4.38 -1.30 5.38
N LEU A 51 -3.19 -1.18 4.79
CA LEU A 51 -2.97 -0.46 3.54
C LEU A 51 -3.21 -1.44 2.38
N PRO A 52 -4.30 -1.26 1.61
CA PRO A 52 -4.79 -2.28 0.69
C PRO A 52 -3.88 -2.44 -0.52
N ASP A 53 -3.87 -3.64 -1.08
CA ASP A 53 -3.03 -4.03 -2.21
C ASP A 53 -3.17 -3.12 -3.43
N ILE A 54 -4.39 -2.76 -3.79
CA ILE A 54 -4.76 -1.87 -4.90
C ILE A 54 -4.03 -0.52 -4.84
N TYR A 55 -3.65 -0.07 -3.65
CA TYR A 55 -2.82 1.12 -3.44
C TYR A 55 -1.35 0.74 -3.24
N ALA A 56 -1.05 -0.16 -2.30
CA ALA A 56 0.32 -0.45 -1.87
C ALA A 56 1.23 -0.96 -3.01
N ASN A 57 0.67 -1.67 -3.99
CA ASN A 57 1.42 -2.19 -5.14
C ASN A 57 1.28 -1.35 -6.43
N ALA A 58 0.53 -0.24 -6.39
CA ALA A 58 0.21 0.57 -7.57
C ALA A 58 1.41 1.31 -8.20
N GLY A 59 2.58 1.29 -7.56
CA GLY A 59 3.77 1.99 -8.04
C GLY A 59 4.20 1.54 -9.43
N GLY A 60 4.21 0.22 -9.68
CA GLY A 60 4.57 -0.32 -11.00
C GLY A 60 3.61 0.14 -12.11
N VAL A 61 2.30 0.07 -11.84
CA VAL A 61 1.26 0.54 -12.78
C VAL A 61 1.40 2.04 -13.07
N THR A 62 1.71 2.83 -12.04
CA THR A 62 1.90 4.28 -12.18
C THR A 62 3.13 4.61 -13.02
N VAL A 63 4.24 3.90 -12.83
CA VAL A 63 5.45 4.10 -13.64
C VAL A 63 5.24 3.64 -15.09
N SER A 64 4.48 2.56 -15.33
CA SER A 64 4.08 2.18 -16.70
C SER A 64 3.22 3.23 -17.38
N TYR A 65 2.35 3.94 -16.64
CA TYR A 65 1.64 5.10 -17.17
C TYR A 65 2.61 6.23 -17.55
N PHE A 66 3.61 6.53 -16.72
CA PHE A 66 4.62 7.53 -17.07
C PHE A 66 5.43 7.13 -18.31
N GLU A 67 5.76 5.85 -18.47
CA GLU A 67 6.40 5.32 -19.68
C GLU A 67 5.56 5.60 -20.93
N TRP A 68 4.25 5.31 -20.87
CA TRP A 68 3.33 5.61 -21.97
C TRP A 68 3.28 7.11 -22.31
N VAL A 69 3.25 8.00 -21.31
CA VAL A 69 3.28 9.45 -21.52
C VAL A 69 4.59 9.90 -22.18
N GLN A 70 5.73 9.41 -21.69
CA GLN A 70 7.06 9.72 -22.25
C GLN A 70 7.19 9.27 -23.70
N ASN A 71 6.67 8.07 -24.03
CA ASN A 71 6.67 7.52 -25.38
C ASN A 71 5.87 8.39 -26.37
N ILE A 72 4.73 8.95 -25.96
CA ILE A 72 3.96 9.87 -26.79
C ILE A 72 4.70 11.19 -27.02
N GLN A 73 5.40 11.68 -26.01
CA GLN A 73 6.08 12.98 -26.06
C GLN A 73 7.47 12.90 -26.72
N GLY A 74 8.02 11.69 -26.86
CA GLY A 74 9.33 11.46 -27.49
C GLY A 74 10.52 11.90 -26.63
N PHE A 75 10.34 12.05 -25.33
CA PHE A 75 11.44 12.36 -24.40
C PHE A 75 11.30 11.59 -23.09
N MET A 76 12.45 11.15 -22.58
CA MET A 76 12.55 10.39 -21.34
C MET A 76 12.89 11.31 -20.18
N TRP A 77 12.35 10.99 -19.01
CA TRP A 77 12.69 11.60 -17.75
C TRP A 77 13.88 10.87 -17.12
N ASP A 78 14.65 11.57 -16.31
CA ASP A 78 15.61 10.93 -15.42
C ASP A 78 14.89 10.22 -14.25
N GLU A 79 15.64 9.34 -13.56
CA GLU A 79 15.12 8.56 -12.43
C GLU A 79 14.56 9.47 -11.32
N ASP A 80 15.23 10.58 -11.04
CA ASP A 80 14.81 11.53 -10.00
C ASP A 80 13.43 12.12 -10.33
N LYS A 81 13.22 12.50 -11.59
CA LYS A 81 11.93 13.04 -12.05
C LYS A 81 10.84 11.97 -12.02
N VAL A 82 11.13 10.74 -12.42
CA VAL A 82 10.18 9.61 -12.29
C VAL A 82 9.79 9.38 -10.84
N ASN A 83 10.77 9.35 -9.92
CA ASN A 83 10.54 9.13 -8.49
C ASN A 83 9.75 10.28 -7.84
N GLN A 84 10.03 11.54 -8.22
CA GLN A 84 9.28 12.71 -7.74
C GLN A 84 7.82 12.68 -8.19
N GLU A 85 7.58 12.35 -9.46
CA GLU A 85 6.21 12.22 -9.99
C GLU A 85 5.48 11.04 -9.35
N LEU A 86 6.15 9.89 -9.20
CA LEU A 86 5.59 8.74 -8.50
C LEU A 86 5.16 9.10 -7.08
N LYS A 87 6.05 9.72 -6.31
CA LYS A 87 5.75 10.19 -4.95
C LYS A 87 4.53 11.11 -4.95
N ARG A 88 4.48 12.08 -5.86
CA ARG A 88 3.36 13.03 -5.98
C ARG A 88 2.01 12.33 -6.20
N TYR A 89 1.95 11.36 -7.11
CA TYR A 89 0.72 10.63 -7.42
C TYR A 89 0.30 9.71 -6.27
N MET A 90 1.24 8.95 -5.70
CA MET A 90 0.98 8.03 -4.60
C MET A 90 0.52 8.79 -3.34
N THR A 91 1.22 9.85 -2.92
CA THR A 91 0.82 10.67 -1.77
C THR A 91 -0.58 11.28 -1.95
N ARG A 92 -0.90 11.76 -3.15
CA ARG A 92 -2.25 12.29 -3.43
C ARG A 92 -3.31 11.20 -3.31
N ALA A 93 -3.06 10.02 -3.87
CA ALA A 93 -3.98 8.88 -3.78
C ALA A 93 -4.17 8.44 -2.32
N PHE A 94 -3.10 8.42 -1.51
CA PHE A 94 -3.19 8.14 -0.08
C PHE A 94 -4.10 9.12 0.66
N HIS A 95 -3.92 10.43 0.45
CA HIS A 95 -4.78 11.44 1.08
C HIS A 95 -6.25 11.29 0.70
N ASN A 96 -6.53 10.95 -0.57
CA ASN A 96 -7.90 10.70 -1.02
C ASN A 96 -8.52 9.47 -0.33
N ILE A 97 -7.78 8.36 -0.24
CA ILE A 97 -8.24 7.13 0.42
C ILE A 97 -8.46 7.39 1.92
N LYS A 98 -7.50 8.04 2.59
CA LYS A 98 -7.59 8.42 4.01
C LYS A 98 -8.84 9.26 4.28
N GLY A 99 -9.13 10.23 3.40
CA GLY A 99 -10.32 11.09 3.51
C GLY A 99 -11.63 10.34 3.33
N LEU A 100 -11.69 9.37 2.39
CA LEU A 100 -12.87 8.53 2.17
C LEU A 100 -13.17 7.60 3.35
N CYS A 101 -12.12 7.06 3.98
CA CYS A 101 -12.26 6.11 5.09
C CYS A 101 -12.50 6.79 6.45
N GLN A 102 -12.53 8.13 6.54
CA GLN A 102 -12.62 8.89 7.81
C GLN A 102 -11.62 8.37 8.88
N MET A 103 -10.45 7.91 8.44
CA MET A 103 -9.45 7.34 9.32
C MET A 103 -8.70 8.45 10.04
N ASN A 104 -8.88 8.55 11.36
CA ASN A 104 -8.01 9.34 12.26
C ASN A 104 -6.65 8.63 12.42
N MET A 105 -5.84 8.64 11.36
CA MET A 105 -4.41 8.31 11.46
C MET A 105 -3.63 9.61 11.57
N ASP A 106 -3.40 10.11 12.79
CA ASP A 106 -2.63 11.34 13.04
C ASP A 106 -1.11 11.14 12.98
N SER A 107 -0.62 9.99 12.52
CA SER A 107 0.80 9.82 12.22
C SER A 107 1.03 8.57 11.41
N VAL A 108 2.15 8.57 10.70
CA VAL A 108 2.79 7.42 10.04
C VAL A 108 2.30 7.13 8.62
N ILE A 109 3.19 7.46 7.67
CA ILE A 109 3.76 6.59 6.61
C ILE A 109 4.42 7.49 5.53
N PHE A 110 4.03 8.76 5.39
CA PHE A 110 4.52 9.64 4.30
C PHE A 110 4.85 11.10 4.66
N ASP A 111 5.06 11.44 5.93
CA ASP A 111 5.70 12.73 6.29
C ASP A 111 7.22 12.70 6.04
#